data_AF-A0AA95LEJ5-F1
#
_entry.id   AF-A0AA95LEJ5-F1
#
_cell.length_a   1.000
_cell.length_b   1.000
_cell.length_c   1.000
_cell.angle_alpha   90.00
_cell.angle_beta   90.00
_cell.angle_gamma   90.00
#
_symmetry.space_group_name_H-M   'P 1'
#
loop_
_entity.id
_entity.type
_entity.pdbx_description
1 polymer ?
#
loop_
_entity_poly.entity_id
_entity_poly.type
_entity_poly.pdbx_seq_one_letter_code
_entity_poly.pdbx_strand_id
1 'polypeptide(L)'
;MIYVFCRGLLRLIYAIIFPLKIVGEENVPKEGGVLLCANHISLLDPMTIGIKLDRQVKYMAKAELFKVPVLGWLINKLGAFPVKRGGVSKESIKTALNTLRGGNVMGIFPEGTRNSDAGVAKKGAASFALRSGAAVVPAAIVGEYKPFRRMVVVYGAPIDLSQFAGAGSESLEAVTDVIMERINEMKKSGIPTVS
;
A
#
# COMPACT_ATOMS: atom_id res chain seq x y z
N MET A 1 -6.41 -22.11 1.78
CA MET A 1 -7.03 -22.53 3.06
C MET A 1 -6.58 -21.65 4.23
N ILE A 2 -5.28 -21.63 4.61
CA ILE A 2 -4.78 -20.82 5.75
C ILE A 2 -4.95 -19.31 5.55
N TYR A 3 -4.61 -18.77 4.38
CA TYR A 3 -4.80 -17.33 4.09
C TYR A 3 -6.26 -16.89 4.26
N VAL A 4 -7.20 -17.67 3.74
CA VAL A 4 -8.65 -17.42 3.84
C VAL A 4 -9.11 -17.47 5.30
N PHE A 5 -8.62 -18.43 6.08
CA PHE A 5 -8.91 -18.53 7.51
C PHE A 5 -8.38 -17.33 8.31
N CYS A 6 -7.08 -16.99 8.17
CA CYS A 6 -6.49 -15.83 8.84
C CYS A 6 -7.19 -14.53 8.44
N ARG A 7 -7.52 -14.38 7.15
CA ARG A 7 -8.27 -13.24 6.64
C ARG A 7 -9.68 -13.18 7.22
N GLY A 8 -10.37 -14.30 7.33
CA GLY A 8 -11.69 -14.40 7.96
C GLY A 8 -11.67 -14.01 9.44
N LEU A 9 -10.69 -14.53 10.20
CA LEU A 9 -10.50 -14.19 11.60
C LEU A 9 -10.18 -12.71 11.80
N LEU A 10 -9.26 -12.16 11.00
CA LEU A 10 -8.96 -10.73 11.03
C LEU A 10 -10.19 -9.90 10.66
N ARG A 11 -11.00 -10.32 9.68
CA ARG A 11 -12.23 -9.60 9.29
C ARG A 11 -13.21 -9.55 10.46
N LEU A 12 -13.33 -10.62 11.22
CA LEU A 12 -14.16 -10.65 12.43
C LEU A 12 -13.62 -9.68 13.50
N ILE A 13 -12.31 -9.70 13.76
CA ILE A 13 -11.67 -8.79 14.71
C ILE A 13 -11.89 -7.33 14.30
N TYR A 14 -11.67 -7.00 13.03
CA TYR A 14 -11.93 -5.65 12.50
C TYR A 14 -13.41 -5.29 12.55
N ALA A 15 -14.33 -6.21 12.27
CA ALA A 15 -15.77 -5.92 12.34
C ALA A 15 -16.21 -5.51 13.77
N ILE A 16 -15.58 -6.06 14.80
CA ILE A 16 -15.89 -5.78 16.21
C ILE A 16 -15.12 -4.56 16.72
N ILE A 17 -13.79 -4.53 16.51
CA ILE A 17 -12.90 -3.55 17.15
C ILE A 17 -12.74 -2.29 16.30
N PHE A 18 -12.71 -2.39 14.98
CA PHE A 18 -12.44 -1.28 14.06
C PHE A 18 -13.38 -1.35 12.85
N PRO A 19 -14.70 -1.13 13.03
CA PRO A 19 -15.66 -1.31 11.95
C PRO A 19 -15.24 -0.53 10.71
N LEU A 20 -14.91 -1.26 9.63
CA LEU A 20 -14.36 -0.69 8.40
C LEU A 20 -15.45 -0.37 7.38
N LYS A 21 -15.53 0.88 6.93
CA LYS A 21 -16.24 1.27 5.70
C LYS A 21 -15.24 1.33 4.55
N ILE A 22 -15.61 0.72 3.42
CA ILE A 22 -14.82 0.78 2.19
C ILE A 22 -15.55 1.66 1.18
N VAL A 23 -14.80 2.49 0.46
CA VAL A 23 -15.32 3.35 -0.61
C VAL A 23 -14.37 3.31 -1.80
N GLY A 24 -14.90 3.18 -3.02
CA GLY A 24 -14.11 3.21 -4.25
C GLY A 24 -13.34 1.93 -4.56
N GLU A 25 -13.69 0.78 -3.96
CA GLU A 25 -13.03 -0.50 -4.24
C GLU A 25 -13.04 -0.86 -5.73
N GLU A 26 -14.08 -0.45 -6.46
CA GLU A 26 -14.23 -0.56 -7.90
C GLU A 26 -13.12 0.12 -8.71
N ASN A 27 -12.42 1.10 -8.12
CA ASN A 27 -11.30 1.78 -8.76
C ASN A 27 -10.02 0.94 -8.80
N VAL A 28 -9.94 -0.13 -8.00
CA VAL A 28 -8.79 -1.04 -8.00
C VAL A 28 -8.95 -2.00 -9.19
N PRO A 29 -8.03 -2.00 -10.18
CA PRO A 29 -8.12 -2.92 -11.30
C PRO A 29 -8.20 -4.38 -10.83
N LYS A 30 -9.08 -5.16 -11.44
CA LYS A 30 -9.24 -6.60 -11.12
C LYS A 30 -8.06 -7.45 -11.60
N GLU A 31 -7.39 -6.99 -12.65
CA GLU A 31 -6.25 -7.67 -13.29
C GLU A 31 -5.08 -6.69 -13.47
N GLY A 32 -3.92 -7.21 -13.87
CA GLY A 32 -2.70 -6.41 -14.06
C GLY A 32 -2.02 -5.98 -12.76
N GLY A 33 -0.83 -5.40 -12.88
CA GLY A 33 -0.06 -4.92 -11.75
C GLY A 33 -0.69 -3.66 -11.14
N VAL A 34 -0.79 -3.59 -9.81
CA VAL A 34 -1.30 -2.41 -9.11
C VAL A 34 -0.33 -1.99 -8.02
N LEU A 35 0.12 -0.73 -8.07
CA LEU A 35 0.85 -0.09 -6.99
C LEU A 35 -0.16 0.72 -6.17
N LEU A 36 -0.47 0.23 -4.98
CA LEU A 36 -1.43 0.84 -4.06
C LEU A 36 -0.69 1.75 -3.07
N CYS A 37 -0.84 3.06 -3.22
CA CYS A 37 -0.12 4.07 -2.46
C CYS A 37 -1.02 4.67 -1.37
N ALA A 38 -0.63 4.58 -0.09
CA ALA A 38 -1.49 5.06 1.00
C ALA A 38 -0.76 5.88 2.08
N ASN A 39 -1.52 6.64 2.87
CA ASN A 39 -1.01 7.24 4.10
C ASN A 39 -0.70 6.19 5.18
N HIS A 40 0.21 6.52 6.10
CA HIS A 40 0.66 5.65 7.17
C HIS A 40 0.43 6.29 8.55
N ILE A 41 -0.58 5.80 9.27
CA ILE A 41 -0.97 6.23 10.62
C ILE A 41 -0.67 5.15 11.68
N SER A 42 -0.46 3.88 11.32
CA SER A 42 -0.22 2.77 12.25
C SER A 42 0.38 1.53 11.60
N LEU A 43 0.99 0.65 12.40
CA LEU A 43 1.43 -0.69 11.98
C LEU A 43 0.27 -1.58 11.48
N LEU A 44 -0.99 -1.22 11.79
CA LEU A 44 -2.17 -1.92 11.33
C LEU A 44 -2.56 -1.59 9.88
N ASP A 45 -2.03 -0.51 9.30
CA ASP A 45 -2.43 -0.01 7.98
C ASP A 45 -2.33 -1.02 6.83
N PRO A 46 -1.26 -1.86 6.73
CA PRO A 46 -1.20 -2.89 5.71
C PRO A 46 -2.38 -3.86 5.77
N MET A 47 -2.84 -4.19 6.98
CA MET A 47 -4.01 -5.05 7.17
C MET A 47 -5.29 -4.29 6.85
N THR A 48 -5.45 -3.07 7.38
CA THR A 48 -6.64 -2.23 7.15
C THR A 48 -6.93 -2.01 5.68
N ILE A 49 -5.90 -1.75 4.86
CA ILE A 49 -6.04 -1.57 3.42
C ILE A 49 -6.32 -2.89 2.71
N GLY A 50 -5.63 -3.99 3.04
CA GLY A 50 -5.76 -5.24 2.29
C GLY A 50 -6.96 -6.11 2.68
N ILE A 51 -7.55 -5.92 3.86
CA ILE A 51 -8.45 -6.92 4.46
C ILE A 51 -9.76 -7.12 3.70
N LYS A 52 -10.32 -6.06 3.12
CA LYS A 52 -11.57 -6.11 2.37
C LYS A 52 -11.40 -6.24 0.85
N LEU A 53 -10.27 -5.80 0.28
CA LEU A 53 -9.96 -5.93 -1.15
C LEU A 53 -9.96 -7.37 -1.68
N ASP A 54 -10.68 -7.65 -2.76
CA ASP A 54 -10.69 -9.00 -3.36
C ASP A 54 -9.29 -9.55 -3.67
N ARG A 55 -8.37 -8.67 -4.09
CA ARG A 55 -6.99 -9.01 -4.43
C ARG A 55 -6.08 -8.93 -3.21
N GLN A 56 -5.21 -9.93 -3.03
CA GLN A 56 -4.20 -9.92 -1.97
C GLN A 56 -3.18 -8.80 -2.20
N VAL A 57 -3.03 -7.89 -1.23
CA VAL A 57 -2.03 -6.83 -1.24
C VAL A 57 -0.73 -7.33 -0.61
N LYS A 58 0.38 -7.20 -1.33
CA LYS A 58 1.72 -7.58 -0.89
C LYS A 58 2.50 -6.36 -0.39
N TYR A 59 3.22 -6.49 0.71
CA TYR A 59 3.96 -5.38 1.32
C TYR A 59 5.43 -5.74 1.55
N MET A 60 6.30 -4.74 1.43
CA MET A 60 7.66 -4.84 1.93
C MET A 60 7.64 -4.71 3.46
N ALA A 61 8.28 -5.65 4.17
CA ALA A 61 8.39 -5.61 5.62
C ALA A 61 9.82 -5.95 6.06
N LYS A 62 10.28 -5.37 7.18
CA LYS A 62 11.64 -5.63 7.69
C LYS A 62 11.85 -7.12 7.92
N ALA A 63 12.96 -7.66 7.44
CA ALA A 63 13.30 -9.08 7.57
C ALA A 63 13.28 -9.59 9.01
N GLU A 64 13.54 -8.72 9.99
CA GLU A 64 13.47 -9.01 11.42
C GLU A 64 12.04 -9.39 11.87
N LEU A 65 11.00 -8.80 11.27
CA LEU A 65 9.60 -9.13 11.58
C LEU A 65 9.24 -10.56 11.18
N PHE A 66 9.91 -11.11 10.17
CA PHE A 66 9.72 -12.50 9.74
C PHE A 66 10.34 -13.51 10.70
N LYS A 67 11.24 -13.08 11.60
CA LYS A 67 11.86 -13.93 12.61
C LYS A 67 11.03 -14.04 13.89
N VAL A 68 10.08 -13.13 14.10
CA VAL A 68 9.21 -13.13 15.28
C VAL A 68 8.22 -14.29 15.15
N PRO A 69 8.16 -15.24 16.10
CA PRO A 69 7.17 -16.30 16.08
C PRO A 69 5.75 -15.76 16.01
N VAL A 70 4.85 -16.46 15.32
CA VAL A 70 3.45 -16.04 15.05
C VAL A 70 3.34 -14.82 14.13
N LEU A 71 3.96 -13.68 14.45
CA LEU A 71 3.93 -12.46 13.64
C LEU A 71 4.57 -12.69 12.27
N GLY A 72 5.76 -13.28 12.22
CA GLY A 72 6.48 -13.58 10.99
C GLY A 72 5.73 -14.56 10.10
N TRP A 73 5.07 -15.55 10.71
CA TRP A 73 4.16 -16.47 10.01
C TRP A 73 2.95 -15.72 9.45
N LEU A 74 2.32 -14.85 10.25
CA LEU A 74 1.13 -14.10 9.86
C LEU A 74 1.42 -13.14 8.70
N ILE A 75 2.45 -12.29 8.80
CA ILE A 75 2.77 -11.31 7.75
C ILE A 75 3.19 -12.01 6.44
N ASN A 76 3.90 -13.15 6.52
CA ASN A 76 4.23 -13.96 5.36
C ASN A 76 2.95 -14.49 4.70
N LYS A 77 2.02 -15.06 5.48
CA LYS A 77 0.73 -15.53 4.96
C LYS A 77 -0.12 -14.41 4.38
N LEU A 78 -0.03 -13.20 4.94
CA LEU A 78 -0.72 -12.02 4.42
C LEU A 78 -0.08 -11.46 3.15
N GLY A 79 1.07 -11.97 2.72
CA GLY A 79 1.71 -11.62 1.45
C GLY A 79 2.86 -10.63 1.57
N ALA A 80 3.33 -10.36 2.79
CA ALA A 80 4.52 -9.54 2.98
C ALA A 80 5.79 -10.30 2.55
N PHE A 81 6.78 -9.57 2.04
CA PHE A 81 8.10 -10.10 1.71
C PHE A 81 9.22 -9.30 2.40
N PRO A 82 10.33 -9.96 2.77
CA PRO A 82 11.36 -9.36 3.61
C PRO A 82 12.24 -8.37 2.86
N VAL A 83 12.58 -7.26 3.53
CA VAL A 83 13.64 -6.32 3.12
C VAL A 83 14.73 -6.23 4.19
N LYS A 84 16.00 -6.15 3.77
CA LYS A 84 17.16 -6.15 4.67
C LYS A 84 17.30 -4.82 5.44
N ARG A 85 17.98 -4.86 6.57
CA ARG A 85 18.35 -3.68 7.37
C ARG A 85 19.35 -2.82 6.58
N GLY A 86 19.17 -1.51 6.58
CA GLY A 86 19.95 -0.57 5.75
C GLY A 86 19.25 -0.09 4.48
N GLY A 87 17.98 -0.47 4.27
CA GLY A 87 17.12 0.08 3.23
C GLY A 87 16.77 -0.90 2.12
N VAL A 88 16.25 -0.35 1.02
CA VAL A 88 15.77 -1.13 -0.12
C VAL A 88 16.96 -1.63 -0.94
N SER A 89 17.29 -2.92 -0.81
CA SER A 89 18.35 -3.55 -1.59
C SER A 89 17.95 -3.71 -3.06
N LYS A 90 18.93 -3.90 -3.96
CA LYS A 90 18.66 -4.18 -5.39
C LYS A 90 17.74 -5.40 -5.56
N GLU A 91 17.89 -6.42 -4.73
CA GLU A 91 17.04 -7.62 -4.72
C GLU A 91 15.61 -7.31 -4.28
N SER A 92 15.45 -6.42 -3.28
CA SER A 92 14.14 -5.97 -2.80
C SER A 92 13.39 -5.18 -3.88
N ILE A 93 14.10 -4.27 -4.57
CA ILE A 93 13.57 -3.54 -5.74
C ILE A 93 13.17 -4.51 -6.85
N LYS A 94 14.03 -5.48 -7.18
CA LYS A 94 13.75 -6.48 -8.22
C LYS A 94 12.51 -7.32 -7.86
N THR A 95 12.37 -7.70 -6.60
CA THR A 95 11.22 -8.47 -6.10
C THR A 95 9.92 -7.67 -6.20
N ALA A 96 9.95 -6.40 -5.80
CA ALA A 96 8.82 -5.48 -5.94
C ALA A 96 8.40 -5.30 -7.41
N LEU A 97 9.36 -5.02 -8.30
CA LEU A 97 9.08 -4.89 -9.74
C LEU A 97 8.54 -6.18 -10.34
N ASN A 98 9.10 -7.34 -9.99
CA ASN A 98 8.60 -8.63 -10.46
C ASN A 98 7.19 -8.93 -9.93
N THR A 99 6.90 -8.53 -8.69
CA THR A 99 5.56 -8.67 -8.09
C THR A 99 4.53 -7.89 -8.89
N LEU A 100 4.82 -6.62 -9.19
CA LEU A 100 3.97 -5.74 -9.99
C LEU A 100 3.81 -6.26 -11.42
N ARG A 101 4.92 -6.58 -12.10
CA ARG A 101 4.91 -7.13 -13.48
C ARG A 101 4.20 -8.49 -13.57
N GLY A 102 4.22 -9.28 -12.51
CA GLY A 102 3.48 -10.52 -12.38
C GLY A 102 1.97 -10.32 -12.13
N GLY A 103 1.45 -9.11 -12.27
CA GLY A 103 0.01 -8.84 -12.13
C GLY A 103 -0.49 -8.89 -10.69
N ASN A 104 0.35 -8.59 -9.69
CA ASN A 104 -0.07 -8.56 -8.29
C ASN A 104 -0.32 -7.12 -7.81
N VAL A 105 -1.07 -7.00 -6.71
CA VAL A 105 -1.21 -5.73 -5.98
C VAL A 105 -0.08 -5.61 -4.96
N MET A 106 0.65 -4.51 -5.01
CA MET A 106 1.69 -4.18 -4.05
C MET A 106 1.34 -2.88 -3.34
N GLY A 107 1.33 -2.91 -2.01
CA GLY A 107 1.10 -1.73 -1.19
C GLY A 107 2.40 -1.02 -0.82
N ILE A 108 2.37 0.30 -0.85
CA ILE A 108 3.46 1.17 -0.42
C ILE A 108 2.92 2.39 0.32
N PHE A 109 3.69 2.87 1.28
CA PHE A 109 3.38 4.08 2.03
C PHE A 109 4.39 5.16 1.65
N PRO A 110 4.06 6.05 0.69
CA PRO A 110 4.95 7.13 0.27
C PRO A 110 5.18 8.20 1.35
N GLU A 111 4.41 8.17 2.44
CA GLU A 111 4.64 8.99 3.64
C GLU A 111 5.97 8.59 4.32
N GLY A 112 7.05 9.27 3.94
CA GLY A 112 8.33 9.14 4.62
C GLY A 112 8.29 9.78 6.01
N THR A 113 8.58 9.03 7.06
CA THR A 113 8.97 9.60 8.35
C THR A 113 10.31 10.31 8.19
N ARG A 114 10.41 11.57 8.65
CA ARG A 114 11.55 12.49 8.50
C ARG A 114 12.96 11.96 8.88
N ASN A 115 13.10 10.75 9.42
CA ASN A 115 14.39 10.14 9.74
C ASN A 115 14.81 9.16 8.62
N SER A 116 15.93 9.48 7.95
CA SER A 116 16.84 8.64 7.13
C SER A 116 16.26 7.69 6.04
N ASP A 117 15.13 7.02 6.26
CA ASP A 117 14.45 6.12 5.32
C ASP A 117 13.38 6.86 4.46
N ALA A 118 13.02 8.11 4.82
CA ALA A 118 11.98 8.92 4.17
C ALA A 118 12.21 9.14 2.66
N GLY A 119 13.43 9.51 2.28
CA GLY A 119 13.79 9.79 0.89
C GLY A 119 13.73 8.53 0.02
N VAL A 120 13.99 7.36 0.62
CA VAL A 120 13.95 6.07 -0.06
C VAL A 120 12.51 5.60 -0.29
N ALA A 121 11.61 5.85 0.67
CA ALA A 121 10.18 5.52 0.53
C ALA A 121 9.48 6.37 -0.55
N LYS A 122 9.71 7.70 -0.54
CA LYS A 122 9.19 8.63 -1.55
C LYS A 122 9.68 8.27 -2.95
N LYS A 123 11.00 8.20 -3.13
CA LYS A 123 11.60 7.82 -4.42
C LYS A 123 11.25 6.40 -4.83
N GLY A 124 11.00 5.51 -3.87
CA GLY A 124 10.58 4.13 -4.08
C GLY A 124 9.22 4.03 -4.77
N ALA A 125 8.20 4.75 -4.28
CA ALA A 125 6.86 4.74 -4.87
C ALA A 125 6.87 5.19 -6.33
N ALA A 126 7.47 6.36 -6.61
CA ALA A 126 7.59 6.84 -7.98
C ALA A 126 8.47 5.93 -8.86
N SER A 127 9.55 5.36 -8.33
CA SER A 127 10.40 4.43 -9.08
C SER A 127 9.65 3.16 -9.46
N PHE A 128 8.85 2.60 -8.55
CA PHE A 128 8.04 1.43 -8.85
C PHE A 128 6.94 1.76 -9.86
N ALA A 129 6.26 2.89 -9.71
CA ALA A 129 5.24 3.37 -10.65
C ALA A 129 5.77 3.42 -12.08
N LEU A 130 6.86 4.17 -12.32
CA LEU A 130 7.38 4.40 -13.66
C LEU A 130 8.05 3.17 -14.29
N ARG A 131 8.66 2.29 -13.48
CA ARG A 131 9.45 1.14 -14.00
C ARG A 131 8.68 -0.17 -14.12
N SER A 132 7.54 -0.28 -13.45
CA SER A 132 6.73 -1.50 -13.45
C SER A 132 5.65 -1.50 -14.55
N GLY A 133 5.19 -0.32 -14.98
CA GLY A 133 3.99 -0.19 -15.82
C GLY A 133 2.69 -0.56 -15.10
N ALA A 134 2.73 -0.70 -13.77
CA ALA A 134 1.54 -0.97 -12.96
C ALA A 134 0.64 0.27 -12.86
N ALA A 135 -0.67 0.03 -12.74
CA ALA A 135 -1.61 1.08 -12.40
C ALA A 135 -1.30 1.60 -10.99
N VAL A 136 -1.20 2.93 -10.84
CA VAL A 136 -0.97 3.55 -9.53
C VAL A 136 -2.30 3.98 -8.95
N VAL A 137 -2.71 3.33 -7.86
CA VAL A 137 -3.98 3.60 -7.19
C VAL A 137 -3.69 4.27 -5.85
N PRO A 138 -4.12 5.52 -5.63
CA PRO A 138 -4.01 6.16 -4.33
C PRO A 138 -5.08 5.59 -3.40
N ALA A 139 -4.75 5.48 -2.11
CA ALA A 139 -5.67 5.05 -1.07
C ALA A 139 -5.50 5.91 0.18
N ALA A 140 -6.58 6.11 0.92
CA ALA A 140 -6.57 6.86 2.16
C ALA A 140 -7.24 6.07 3.30
N ILE A 141 -6.56 6.01 4.43
CA ILE A 141 -7.11 5.57 5.71
C ILE A 141 -7.55 6.82 6.48
N VAL A 142 -8.85 6.88 6.77
CA VAL A 142 -9.49 7.98 7.49
C VAL A 142 -10.03 7.47 8.82
N GLY A 143 -9.63 8.13 9.90
CA GLY A 143 -10.00 7.77 11.26
C GLY A 143 -8.79 7.55 12.17
N GLU A 144 -9.06 7.06 13.36
CA GLU A 144 -8.06 6.73 14.38
C GLU A 144 -8.33 5.32 14.90
N TYR A 145 -7.26 4.54 15.11
CA TYR A 145 -7.35 3.21 15.70
C TYR A 145 -7.74 3.29 17.18
N LYS A 146 -9.04 3.44 17.43
CA LYS A 146 -9.68 3.36 18.75
C LYS A 146 -10.72 2.24 18.73
N PRO A 147 -10.80 1.42 19.80
CA PRO A 147 -11.81 0.36 19.88
C PRO A 147 -13.22 0.89 19.63
N PHE A 148 -13.98 0.14 18.84
CA PHE A 148 -15.37 0.42 18.44
C PHE A 148 -15.56 1.69 17.62
N ARG A 149 -14.47 2.34 17.19
CA ARG A 149 -14.54 3.53 16.32
C ARG A 149 -14.44 3.11 14.86
N ARG A 150 -15.31 3.70 14.03
CA ARG A 150 -15.32 3.45 12.60
C ARG A 150 -14.07 4.00 11.94
N MET A 151 -13.47 3.19 11.07
CA MET A 151 -12.42 3.59 10.15
C MET A 151 -12.98 3.55 8.73
N VAL A 152 -12.47 4.40 7.85
CA VAL A 152 -12.82 4.41 6.43
C VAL A 152 -11.56 4.15 5.62
N VAL A 153 -11.63 3.25 4.66
CA VAL A 153 -10.63 3.11 3.61
C VAL A 153 -11.24 3.58 2.30
N VAL A 154 -10.55 4.50 1.65
CA VAL A 154 -10.95 5.10 0.39
C VAL A 154 -9.92 4.69 -0.66
N TYR A 155 -10.37 4.15 -1.79
CA TYR A 155 -9.52 3.89 -2.95
C TYR A 155 -9.90 4.87 -4.08
N GLY A 156 -8.94 5.66 -4.55
CA GLY A 156 -9.13 6.63 -5.62
C GLY A 156 -9.00 6.01 -7.00
N ALA A 157 -9.39 6.75 -8.04
CA ALA A 157 -9.15 6.36 -9.43
C ALA A 157 -7.64 6.19 -9.71
N PRO A 158 -7.23 5.27 -10.60
CA PRO A 158 -5.85 5.16 -11.04
C PRO A 158 -5.30 6.50 -11.56
N ILE A 159 -4.11 6.88 -11.11
CA ILE A 159 -3.46 8.12 -11.52
C ILE A 159 -2.83 7.90 -12.90
N ASP A 160 -3.14 8.78 -13.84
CA ASP A 160 -2.44 8.83 -15.12
C ASP A 160 -1.04 9.42 -14.92
N LEU A 161 -0.02 8.60 -15.18
CA LEU A 161 1.39 8.99 -15.12
C LEU A 161 2.04 9.05 -16.51
N SER A 162 1.24 9.03 -17.58
CA SER A 162 1.72 9.11 -18.97
C SER A 162 2.62 10.32 -19.20
N GLN A 163 2.28 11.47 -18.61
CA GLN A 163 3.08 12.71 -18.67
C GLN A 163 4.47 12.61 -18.02
N PHE A 164 4.70 11.61 -17.17
CA PHE A 164 5.96 11.38 -16.47
C PHE A 164 6.79 10.25 -17.10
N ALA A 165 6.30 9.62 -18.17
CA ALA A 165 6.99 8.53 -18.87
C ALA A 165 8.30 9.02 -19.48
N GLY A 166 9.41 8.34 -19.16
CA GLY A 166 10.75 8.66 -19.70
C GLY A 166 11.46 9.85 -19.05
N ALA A 167 10.85 10.51 -18.06
CA ALA A 167 11.44 11.66 -17.40
C ALA A 167 12.44 11.27 -16.29
N GLY A 168 13.47 12.10 -16.08
CA GLY A 168 14.61 11.86 -15.18
C GLY A 168 14.28 11.93 -13.68
N SER A 169 15.30 12.05 -12.81
CA SER A 169 15.11 12.01 -11.35
C SER A 169 14.20 13.11 -10.78
N GLU A 170 14.12 14.28 -11.42
CA GLU A 170 13.17 15.36 -11.05
C GLU A 170 11.70 14.92 -11.20
N SER A 171 11.42 14.01 -12.14
CA SER A 171 10.08 13.43 -12.34
C SER A 171 9.63 12.58 -11.15
N LEU A 172 10.55 11.96 -10.40
CA LEU A 172 10.19 11.07 -9.30
C LEU A 172 9.58 11.83 -8.11
N GLU A 173 10.07 13.04 -7.84
CA GLU A 173 9.51 13.88 -6.77
C GLU A 173 8.14 14.40 -7.20
N ALA A 174 8.00 14.90 -8.42
CA ALA A 174 6.71 15.33 -8.97
C ALA A 174 5.65 14.21 -8.97
N VAL A 175 6.01 13.00 -9.40
CA VAL A 175 5.11 11.82 -9.35
C VAL A 175 4.69 11.52 -7.91
N THR A 176 5.62 11.56 -6.96
CA THR A 176 5.31 11.31 -5.55
C THR A 176 4.37 12.38 -5.01
N ASP A 177 4.59 13.64 -5.36
CA ASP A 177 3.78 14.76 -4.90
C ASP A 177 2.35 14.67 -5.44
N VAL A 178 2.16 14.33 -6.71
CA VAL A 178 0.82 14.05 -7.29
C VAL A 178 0.12 12.91 -6.55
N ILE A 179 0.83 11.81 -6.27
CA ILE A 179 0.27 10.69 -5.50
C ILE A 179 -0.14 11.15 -4.10
N MET A 180 0.72 11.90 -3.41
CA MET A 180 0.49 12.39 -2.05
C MET A 180 -0.64 13.41 -1.99
N GLU A 181 -0.77 14.27 -2.99
CA GLU A 181 -1.87 15.23 -3.11
C GLU A 181 -3.21 14.50 -3.17
N ARG A 182 -3.36 13.53 -4.07
CA ARG A 182 -4.58 12.70 -4.17
C ARG A 182 -4.88 11.96 -2.87
N ILE A 183 -3.87 11.38 -2.21
CA ILE A 183 -4.04 10.74 -0.90
C ILE A 183 -4.55 11.74 0.15
N ASN A 184 -3.96 12.94 0.21
CA ASN A 184 -4.33 13.96 1.18
C ASN A 184 -5.75 14.52 0.96
N GLU A 185 -6.17 14.68 -0.30
CA GLU A 185 -7.54 15.05 -0.65
C GLU A 185 -8.54 14.02 -0.12
N MET A 186 -8.33 12.74 -0.44
CA MET A 186 -9.19 11.65 0.02
C MET A 186 -9.16 11.49 1.55
N LYS A 187 -8.01 11.74 2.18
CA LYS A 187 -7.86 11.68 3.63
C LYS A 187 -8.71 12.74 4.34
N LYS A 188 -8.84 13.93 3.75
CA LYS A 188 -9.67 15.03 4.26
C LYS A 188 -11.15 14.84 3.96
N SER A 189 -11.49 14.43 2.73
CA SER A 189 -12.87 14.33 2.26
C SER A 189 -13.57 13.03 2.69
N GLY A 190 -12.82 11.93 2.85
CA GLY A 190 -13.37 10.59 3.01
C GLY A 190 -14.05 10.03 1.75
N ILE A 191 -13.80 10.64 0.59
CA ILE A 191 -14.43 10.32 -0.70
C ILE A 191 -13.32 10.08 -1.74
N PRO A 192 -13.48 9.12 -2.69
CA PRO A 192 -12.52 8.88 -3.75
C PRO A 192 -12.27 10.11 -4.61
N THR A 193 -11.02 10.32 -5.03
CA THR A 193 -10.70 11.27 -6.10
C THR A 193 -11.19 10.73 -7.44
N VAL A 194 -11.86 11.58 -8.22
CA VAL A 194 -12.25 11.30 -9.60
C VAL A 194 -11.05 11.48 -10.55
N SER A 195 -11.03 10.69 -11.62
CA SER A 195 -10.00 10.73 -12.68
C SER A 195 -9.93 12.10 -13.32
#